data_AF-A0A7S0XYP3-F1
#
_entry.id   AF-A0A7S0XYP3-F1
#
_cell.length_a   1.000
_cell.length_b   1.000
_cell.length_c   1.000
_cell.angle_alpha   90.00
_cell.angle_beta   90.00
_cell.angle_gamma   90.00
#
_symmetry.space_group_name_H-M   'P 1'
#
loop_
_entity.id
_entity.type
_entity.pdbx_description
1 polymer ?
#
loop_
_entity_poly.entity_id
_entity_poly.type
_entity_poly.pdbx_seq_one_letter_code
_entity_poly.pdbx_strand_id
1 'polypeptide(L)'
;RQSPRGISSHSSLLLRTLWWTALLTYLSAAQSTGVFRMERTTRVQSAMILGTENRDQGGKKFIVYKVELRSDIGPWIVYRRYRQFFELDTKLRERFPGFQGQLPKKKVSGNLAPEFVEERKRGLERYLEEVVSDANAVSSPDFRAFIDANRNCSAKLSEAVAGNSVSGGGSRQRLQRKIAVLGFMGVGKSAVTIQFTEGHFAEPYSPTIENTFQKVIRHKGTEYQTDILDTAGQDEYQIFHTRYAMGIHGYILMYSVISRRSFDMVSTIRDKLLNAVGTEDIPHVLVGNKSDLVHEREVTKEEGQRLADDWGVPFLESSAKFNTNVEEVFKRLIAQTEAGQDNGKGDKNCTVC
;
A
#
# COMPACT_ATOMS: atom_id res chain seq x y z
N ARG A 1 -29.14 1.03 -57.01
CA ARG A 1 -27.89 0.37 -57.47
C ARG A 1 -26.92 1.46 -57.93
N GLN A 2 -25.89 1.78 -57.15
CA GLN A 2 -24.58 2.22 -57.64
C GLN A 2 -23.62 2.30 -56.44
N SER A 3 -22.57 1.48 -56.50
CA SER A 3 -21.45 1.40 -55.57
C SER A 3 -20.33 2.38 -55.97
N PRO A 4 -19.56 2.97 -55.03
CA PRO A 4 -18.37 3.74 -55.38
C PRO A 4 -17.13 2.84 -55.56
N ARG A 5 -16.37 3.13 -56.63
CA ARG A 5 -15.00 2.66 -56.91
C ARG A 5 -14.08 3.24 -55.81
N GLY A 6 -13.23 2.50 -55.10
CA GLY A 6 -12.01 1.86 -55.60
C GLY A 6 -10.78 2.71 -55.27
N ILE A 7 -10.40 2.81 -53.99
CA ILE A 7 -9.11 3.40 -53.56
C ILE A 7 -8.03 2.31 -53.69
N SER A 8 -6.92 2.64 -54.36
CA SER A 8 -5.86 1.71 -54.77
C SER A 8 -5.08 1.10 -53.61
N SER A 9 -4.71 -0.17 -53.76
CA SER A 9 -4.00 -1.00 -52.77
C SER A 9 -2.62 -0.48 -52.37
N HIS A 10 -1.99 0.37 -53.20
CA HIS A 10 -0.65 0.90 -52.96
C HIS A 10 -0.58 1.90 -51.78
N SER A 11 -1.62 2.68 -51.54
CA SER A 11 -1.64 3.66 -50.43
C SER A 11 -1.70 2.98 -49.06
N SER A 12 -2.31 1.79 -48.97
CA SER A 12 -2.42 1.03 -47.73
C SER A 12 -1.10 0.35 -47.31
N LEU A 13 -0.28 -0.05 -48.29
CA LEU A 13 1.02 -0.67 -48.00
C LEU A 13 2.03 0.35 -47.47
N LEU A 14 2.06 1.55 -48.06
CA LEU A 14 2.97 2.62 -47.64
C LEU A 14 2.65 3.15 -46.24
N LEU A 15 1.36 3.28 -45.90
CA LEU A 15 0.95 3.64 -44.55
C LEU A 15 1.32 2.54 -43.54
N ARG A 16 1.15 1.26 -43.90
CA ARG A 16 1.55 0.14 -43.04
C ARG A 16 3.06 0.09 -42.82
N THR A 17 3.87 0.27 -43.85
CA THR A 17 5.34 0.26 -43.70
C THR A 17 5.83 1.44 -42.86
N LEU A 18 5.24 2.63 -43.02
CA LEU A 18 5.58 3.81 -42.20
C LEU A 18 5.19 3.65 -40.72
N TRP A 19 4.06 2.98 -40.43
CA TRP A 19 3.67 2.64 -39.05
C TRP A 19 4.59 1.58 -38.44
N TRP A 20 5.00 0.57 -39.22
CA TRP A 20 5.92 -0.47 -38.76
C TRP A 20 7.33 0.07 -38.51
N THR A 21 7.83 0.97 -39.36
CA THR A 21 9.12 1.62 -39.12
C THR A 21 9.05 2.54 -37.90
N ALA A 22 8.01 3.35 -37.75
CA ALA A 22 7.81 4.19 -36.57
C ALA A 22 7.72 3.37 -35.27
N LEU A 23 7.04 2.22 -35.29
CA LEU A 23 6.96 1.30 -34.15
C LEU A 23 8.33 0.70 -33.81
N LEU A 24 9.11 0.27 -34.82
CA LEU A 24 10.46 -0.25 -34.62
C LEU A 24 11.43 0.82 -34.12
N THR A 25 11.34 2.05 -34.61
CA THR A 25 12.14 3.17 -34.11
C THR A 25 11.75 3.53 -32.68
N TYR A 26 10.46 3.51 -32.35
CA TYR A 26 9.98 3.72 -30.98
C TYR A 26 10.42 2.61 -30.03
N LEU A 27 10.35 1.33 -30.45
CA LEU A 27 10.81 0.19 -29.66
C LEU A 27 12.34 0.20 -29.46
N SER A 28 13.10 0.57 -30.48
CA SER A 28 14.55 0.74 -30.40
C SER A 28 14.95 1.92 -29.50
N ALA A 29 14.25 3.05 -29.61
CA ALA A 29 14.43 4.20 -28.72
C ALA A 29 14.02 3.90 -27.27
N ALA A 30 12.97 3.09 -27.06
CA ALA A 30 12.54 2.63 -25.74
C ALA A 30 13.55 1.65 -25.10
N GLN A 31 14.24 0.83 -25.89
CA GLN A 31 15.34 -0.02 -25.42
C GLN A 31 16.59 0.78 -25.08
N SER A 32 16.90 1.84 -25.84
CA SER A 32 18.05 2.73 -25.60
C SER A 32 17.88 3.68 -24.41
N THR A 33 16.64 3.94 -23.95
CA THR A 33 16.33 4.88 -22.86
C THR A 33 16.12 4.20 -21.49
N GLY A 34 16.23 2.87 -21.42
CA GLY A 34 16.13 2.14 -20.15
C GLY A 34 14.73 2.11 -19.53
N VAL A 35 13.66 2.37 -20.31
CA VAL A 35 12.28 2.52 -19.81
C VAL A 35 11.51 1.20 -19.72
N PHE A 36 12.06 0.08 -20.20
CA PHE A 36 11.52 -1.27 -19.93
C PHE A 36 12.59 -2.17 -19.34
N ARG A 37 12.80 -2.04 -18.02
CA ARG A 37 13.41 -3.12 -17.25
C ARG A 37 12.33 -4.17 -17.05
N MET A 38 12.32 -5.20 -17.90
CA MET A 38 11.53 -6.42 -17.69
C MET A 38 11.82 -6.90 -16.25
N GLU A 39 10.85 -6.73 -15.35
CA GLU A 39 11.00 -7.10 -13.95
C GLU A 39 11.31 -8.60 -13.89
N ARG A 40 12.55 -8.95 -13.55
CA ARG A 40 12.87 -10.34 -13.24
C ARG A 40 12.02 -10.74 -12.04
N THR A 41 11.13 -11.71 -12.21
CA THR A 41 10.41 -12.32 -11.09
C THR A 41 11.43 -12.84 -10.09
N THR A 42 11.38 -12.35 -8.85
CA THR A 42 12.31 -12.82 -7.82
C THR A 42 12.20 -14.32 -7.64
N ARG A 43 13.34 -15.00 -7.63
CA ARG A 43 13.42 -16.43 -7.39
C ARG A 43 13.75 -16.69 -5.92
N VAL A 44 12.75 -17.12 -5.15
CA VAL A 44 12.96 -17.60 -3.79
C VAL A 44 13.75 -18.91 -3.82
N GLN A 45 14.79 -18.98 -3.00
CA GLN A 45 15.70 -20.12 -2.87
C GLN A 45 15.46 -20.89 -1.56
N SER A 46 15.09 -20.20 -0.48
CA SER A 46 14.73 -20.83 0.80
C SER A 46 13.84 -19.94 1.66
N ALA A 47 13.17 -20.55 2.64
CA ALA A 47 12.31 -19.87 3.60
C ALA A 47 12.50 -20.50 5.00
N MET A 48 12.79 -19.70 6.02
CA MET A 48 13.07 -20.17 7.39
C MET A 48 12.30 -19.35 8.43
N ILE A 49 11.90 -19.94 9.56
CA ILE A 49 11.21 -19.21 10.63
C ILE A 49 12.21 -18.83 11.73
N LEU A 50 12.64 -17.57 11.74
CA LEU A 50 13.61 -17.07 12.70
C LEU A 50 13.08 -17.01 14.13
N GLY A 51 11.76 -16.83 14.31
CA GLY A 51 11.17 -16.70 15.63
C GLY A 51 9.66 -16.44 15.59
N THR A 52 9.09 -16.21 16.76
CA THR A 52 7.67 -15.93 16.95
C THR A 52 7.44 -14.67 17.79
N GLU A 53 6.34 -13.98 17.54
CA GLU A 53 5.89 -12.82 18.29
C GLU A 53 4.46 -13.04 18.80
N ASN A 54 4.24 -12.76 20.07
CA ASN A 54 2.91 -12.64 20.63
C ASN A 54 2.33 -11.27 20.24
N ARG A 55 1.21 -11.27 19.52
CA ARG A 55 0.48 -10.04 19.19
C ARG A 55 -0.90 -10.07 19.81
N ASP A 56 -1.40 -8.89 20.17
CA ASP A 56 -2.74 -8.68 20.67
C ASP A 56 -3.47 -7.74 19.71
N GLN A 57 -4.67 -8.13 19.30
CA GLN A 57 -5.56 -7.29 18.52
C GLN A 57 -6.97 -7.40 19.10
N GLY A 58 -7.41 -6.34 19.79
CA GLY A 58 -8.73 -6.29 20.40
C GLY A 58 -8.95 -7.36 21.49
N GLY A 59 -7.93 -7.64 22.31
CA GLY A 59 -7.97 -8.64 23.38
C GLY A 59 -7.81 -10.08 22.89
N LYS A 60 -7.74 -10.29 21.57
CA LYS A 60 -7.45 -11.60 20.98
C LYS A 60 -5.95 -11.72 20.73
N LYS A 61 -5.29 -12.49 21.58
CA LYS A 61 -3.88 -12.83 21.43
C LYS A 61 -3.66 -13.87 20.34
N PHE A 62 -2.65 -13.68 19.50
CA PHE A 62 -2.23 -14.63 18.47
C PHE A 62 -0.73 -14.59 18.23
N ILE A 63 -0.22 -15.67 17.63
CA ILE A 63 1.19 -15.79 17.25
C ILE A 63 1.41 -15.35 15.81
N VAL A 64 2.46 -14.58 15.61
CA VAL A 64 3.03 -14.22 14.31
C VAL A 64 4.40 -14.88 14.18
N TYR A 65 4.66 -15.50 13.03
CA TYR A 65 5.91 -16.15 12.68
C TYR A 65 6.76 -15.21 11.82
N LYS A 66 8.02 -15.02 12.20
CA LYS A 66 9.00 -14.21 11.48
C LYS A 66 9.71 -15.08 10.45
N VAL A 67 9.29 -15.00 9.20
CA VAL A 67 9.78 -15.82 8.09
C VAL A 67 10.87 -15.05 7.33
N GLU A 68 12.11 -15.52 7.32
CA GLU A 68 13.16 -15.05 6.43
C GLU A 68 13.08 -15.81 5.11
N LEU A 69 13.02 -15.08 4.01
CA LEU A 69 13.08 -15.60 2.65
C LEU A 69 14.43 -15.23 2.05
N ARG A 70 15.13 -16.19 1.45
CA ARG A 70 16.35 -15.93 0.68
C ARG A 70 16.04 -16.02 -0.80
N SER A 71 16.59 -15.11 -1.59
CA SER A 71 16.39 -15.08 -3.03
C SER A 71 17.64 -14.65 -3.79
N ASP A 72 17.54 -14.68 -5.11
CA ASP A 72 18.52 -14.12 -6.03
C ASP A 72 18.78 -12.61 -5.87
N ILE A 73 17.86 -11.85 -5.26
CA ILE A 73 18.04 -10.41 -5.00
C ILE A 73 18.36 -10.09 -3.54
N GLY A 74 18.59 -11.10 -2.72
CA GLY A 74 18.89 -10.97 -1.30
C GLY A 74 17.76 -11.44 -0.36
N PRO A 75 18.03 -11.46 0.95
CA PRO A 75 17.06 -11.91 1.93
C PRO A 75 16.06 -10.82 2.32
N TRP A 76 14.82 -11.20 2.64
CA TRP A 76 13.87 -10.31 3.31
C TRP A 76 12.98 -11.07 4.29
N ILE A 77 12.39 -10.35 5.24
CA ILE A 77 11.54 -10.93 6.27
C ILE A 77 10.07 -10.60 6.03
N VAL A 78 9.22 -11.61 6.21
CA VAL A 78 7.77 -11.43 6.31
C VAL A 78 7.21 -12.00 7.61
N TYR A 79 6.28 -11.26 8.20
CA TYR A 79 5.50 -11.68 9.36
C TYR A 79 4.20 -12.35 8.94
N ARG A 80 3.97 -13.60 9.35
CA ARG A 80 2.76 -14.35 9.00
C ARG A 80 2.15 -15.02 10.21
N ARG A 81 0.84 -14.87 10.41
CA ARG A 81 0.10 -15.69 11.39
C ARG A 81 -0.33 -17.01 10.76
N TYR A 82 -0.57 -18.04 11.56
CA TYR A 82 -0.96 -19.38 11.09
C TYR A 82 -2.10 -19.38 10.04
N ARG A 83 -3.11 -18.51 10.21
CA ARG A 83 -4.22 -18.38 9.26
C ARG A 83 -3.75 -18.08 7.82
N GLN A 84 -2.69 -17.30 7.65
CA GLN A 84 -2.17 -16.95 6.32
C GLN A 84 -1.43 -18.13 5.68
N PHE A 85 -0.80 -19.00 6.46
CA PHE A 85 -0.26 -20.27 5.95
C PHE A 85 -1.39 -21.22 5.52
N PHE A 86 -2.49 -21.26 6.29
CA PHE A 86 -3.67 -22.04 5.93
C PHE A 86 -4.33 -21.56 4.63
N GLU A 87 -4.42 -20.24 4.44
CA GLU A 87 -4.95 -19.64 3.20
C GLU A 87 -4.03 -19.94 2.01
N LEU A 88 -2.70 -19.89 2.18
CA LEU A 88 -1.74 -20.31 1.16
C LEU A 88 -1.95 -21.79 0.79
N ASP A 89 -1.97 -22.70 1.76
CA ASP A 89 -2.14 -24.14 1.53
C ASP A 89 -3.44 -24.47 0.79
N THR A 90 -4.54 -23.81 1.19
CA THR A 90 -5.84 -23.97 0.54
C THR A 90 -5.73 -23.61 -0.95
N LYS A 91 -5.17 -22.44 -1.26
CA LYS A 91 -5.01 -21.96 -2.64
C LYS A 91 -4.04 -22.82 -3.46
N LEU A 92 -2.94 -23.26 -2.86
CA LEU A 92 -1.98 -24.14 -3.53
C LEU A 92 -2.61 -25.49 -3.88
N ARG A 93 -3.41 -26.08 -2.99
CA ARG A 93 -4.13 -27.34 -3.28
C ARG A 93 -5.23 -27.18 -4.32
N GLU A 94 -5.97 -26.08 -4.27
CA GLU A 94 -6.99 -25.76 -5.28
C GLU A 94 -6.37 -25.59 -6.67
N ARG A 95 -5.23 -24.88 -6.75
CA ARG A 95 -4.54 -24.63 -8.02
C ARG A 95 -3.74 -25.84 -8.51
N PHE A 96 -3.12 -26.57 -7.59
CA PHE A 96 -2.22 -27.69 -7.87
C PHE A 96 -2.66 -28.92 -7.06
N PRO A 97 -3.59 -29.73 -7.56
CA PRO A 97 -4.08 -30.92 -6.85
C PRO A 97 -2.99 -31.93 -6.47
N GLY A 98 -1.84 -31.91 -7.16
CA GLY A 98 -0.68 -32.75 -6.87
C GLY A 98 0.28 -32.20 -5.80
N PHE A 99 0.02 -31.01 -5.24
CA PHE A 99 0.89 -30.41 -4.22
C PHE A 99 0.85 -31.22 -2.91
N GLN A 100 2.03 -31.69 -2.47
CA GLN A 100 2.15 -32.64 -1.34
C GLN A 100 2.56 -32.00 -0.01
N GLY A 101 2.74 -30.68 0.06
CA GLY A 101 3.17 -30.00 1.28
C GLY A 101 2.25 -30.30 2.47
N GLN A 102 2.83 -30.51 3.66
CA GLN A 102 2.08 -30.89 4.86
C GLN A 102 1.96 -29.72 5.84
N LEU A 103 0.80 -29.05 5.83
CA LEU A 103 0.53 -27.97 6.78
C LEU A 103 0.17 -28.54 8.16
N PRO A 104 0.78 -28.06 9.27
CA PRO A 104 0.42 -28.48 10.62
C PRO A 104 -1.05 -28.20 10.92
N LYS A 105 -1.71 -29.09 11.66
CA LYS A 105 -3.17 -29.00 11.90
C LYS A 105 -3.57 -27.80 12.76
N LYS A 106 -4.81 -27.33 12.57
CA LYS A 106 -5.47 -26.38 13.46
C LYS A 106 -5.70 -27.04 14.82
N LYS A 107 -5.60 -26.25 15.89
CA LYS A 107 -5.93 -26.67 17.26
C LYS A 107 -6.97 -25.70 17.83
N VAL A 108 -7.98 -26.26 18.48
CA VAL A 108 -9.16 -25.52 18.95
C VAL A 108 -8.89 -24.78 20.27
N SER A 109 -7.87 -25.20 21.03
CA SER A 109 -7.47 -24.58 22.31
C SER A 109 -5.95 -24.63 22.54
N GLY A 110 -5.41 -23.82 23.47
CA GLY A 110 -3.99 -23.85 23.84
C GLY A 110 -3.04 -23.29 22.76
N ASN A 111 -3.52 -22.45 21.84
CA ASN A 111 -2.75 -21.94 20.71
C ASN A 111 -1.54 -21.06 21.07
N LEU A 112 -1.45 -20.60 22.32
CA LEU A 112 -0.38 -19.75 22.86
C LEU A 112 0.58 -20.51 23.78
N ALA A 113 0.34 -21.81 24.04
CA ALA A 113 1.22 -22.60 24.89
C ALA A 113 2.61 -22.71 24.23
N PRO A 114 3.72 -22.38 24.93
CA PRO A 114 5.06 -22.32 24.32
C PRO A 114 5.45 -23.59 23.57
N GLU A 115 5.21 -24.77 24.16
CA GLU A 115 5.48 -26.07 23.54
C GLU A 115 4.77 -26.24 22.20
N PHE A 116 3.51 -25.79 22.15
CA PHE A 116 2.69 -25.88 20.95
C PHE A 116 3.11 -24.87 19.89
N VAL A 117 3.55 -23.69 20.30
CA VAL A 117 4.10 -22.67 19.38
C VAL A 117 5.37 -23.20 18.72
N GLU A 118 6.25 -23.85 19.47
CA GLU A 118 7.49 -24.46 18.96
C GLU A 118 7.23 -25.71 18.10
N GLU A 119 6.29 -26.57 18.48
CA GLU A 119 5.84 -27.68 17.62
C GLU A 119 5.31 -27.15 16.27
N ARG A 120 4.43 -26.16 16.32
CA ARG A 120 3.85 -25.55 15.12
C ARG A 120 4.90 -24.82 14.30
N LYS A 121 5.87 -24.15 14.91
CA LYS A 121 7.00 -23.51 14.21
C LYS A 121 7.75 -24.54 13.36
N ARG A 122 8.20 -25.65 13.95
CA ARG A 122 8.89 -26.74 13.24
C ARG A 122 8.06 -27.32 12.10
N GLY A 123 6.75 -27.44 12.30
CA GLY A 123 5.85 -27.91 11.26
C GLY A 123 5.68 -26.91 10.11
N LEU A 124 5.61 -25.62 10.40
CA LEU A 124 5.51 -24.57 9.39
C LEU A 124 6.82 -24.38 8.61
N GLU A 125 7.98 -24.58 9.24
CA GLU A 125 9.29 -24.59 8.56
C GLU A 125 9.34 -25.70 7.50
N ARG A 126 9.04 -26.95 7.87
CA ARG A 126 8.95 -28.06 6.91
C ARG A 126 7.95 -27.79 5.79
N TYR A 127 6.79 -27.23 6.14
CA TYR A 127 5.79 -26.85 5.13
C TYR A 127 6.34 -25.84 4.11
N LEU A 128 7.07 -24.81 4.56
CA LEU A 128 7.67 -23.82 3.67
C LEU A 128 8.78 -24.41 2.79
N GLU A 129 9.57 -25.35 3.31
CA GLU A 129 10.56 -26.09 2.52
C GLU A 129 9.90 -26.84 1.35
N GLU A 130 8.76 -27.51 1.60
CA GLU A 130 7.98 -28.20 0.55
C GLU A 130 7.37 -27.22 -0.47
N VAL A 131 6.93 -26.04 -0.03
CA VAL A 131 6.43 -25.00 -0.96
C VAL A 131 7.56 -24.47 -1.86
N VAL A 132 8.75 -24.27 -1.30
CA VAL A 132 9.90 -23.72 -2.05
C VAL A 132 10.54 -24.77 -2.96
N SER A 133 10.49 -26.06 -2.61
CA SER A 133 10.99 -27.15 -3.44
C SER A 133 10.11 -27.46 -4.66
N ASP A 134 8.80 -27.18 -4.57
CA ASP A 134 7.86 -27.34 -5.68
C ASP A 134 7.93 -26.14 -6.65
N ALA A 135 8.40 -26.39 -7.87
CA ALA A 135 8.59 -25.36 -8.90
C ALA A 135 7.29 -24.63 -9.29
N ASN A 136 6.14 -25.29 -9.23
CA ASN A 136 4.84 -24.67 -9.52
C ASN A 136 4.35 -23.84 -8.34
N ALA A 137 4.49 -24.35 -7.12
CA ALA A 137 4.09 -23.65 -5.91
C ALA A 137 4.93 -22.38 -5.69
N VAL A 138 6.27 -22.48 -5.78
CA VAL A 138 7.19 -21.35 -5.55
C VAL A 138 7.05 -20.23 -6.59
N SER A 139 6.64 -20.55 -7.81
CA SER A 139 6.40 -19.56 -8.88
C SER A 139 4.96 -19.07 -8.93
N SER A 140 4.07 -19.62 -8.08
CA SER A 140 2.65 -19.30 -8.10
C SER A 140 2.37 -17.87 -7.62
N PRO A 141 1.29 -17.23 -8.14
CA PRO A 141 0.83 -15.94 -7.63
C PRO A 141 0.39 -16.02 -6.16
N ASP A 142 -0.03 -17.20 -5.70
CA ASP A 142 -0.49 -17.42 -4.32
C ASP A 142 0.69 -17.40 -3.33
N PHE A 143 1.78 -18.09 -3.66
CA PHE A 143 3.02 -17.99 -2.89
C PHE A 143 3.61 -16.59 -2.99
N ARG A 144 3.58 -15.97 -4.18
CA ARG A 144 4.02 -14.59 -4.37
C ARG A 144 3.27 -13.61 -3.45
N ALA A 145 1.94 -13.69 -3.39
CA ALA A 145 1.15 -12.89 -2.46
C ALA A 145 1.52 -13.17 -0.99
N PHE A 146 1.76 -14.44 -0.66
CA PHE A 146 2.21 -14.84 0.67
C PHE A 146 3.59 -14.26 1.04
N ILE A 147 4.51 -14.07 0.11
CA ILE A 147 5.87 -13.54 0.40
C ILE A 147 6.05 -12.04 0.14
N ASP A 148 5.19 -11.44 -0.69
CA ASP A 148 5.31 -10.03 -1.08
C ASP A 148 4.46 -9.11 -0.19
N ALA A 149 3.44 -9.61 0.53
CA ALA A 149 2.55 -8.74 1.30
C ALA A 149 3.22 -7.93 2.43
N ASN A 150 4.53 -8.16 2.70
CA ASN A 150 5.37 -7.35 3.61
C ASN A 150 6.71 -6.89 2.99
N ARG A 151 6.94 -7.04 1.68
CA ARG A 151 8.24 -6.73 1.06
C ARG A 151 8.71 -5.28 1.24
N ASN A 152 7.77 -4.35 1.40
CA ASN A 152 8.08 -2.93 1.59
C ASN A 152 8.63 -2.59 2.99
N CYS A 153 8.66 -3.54 3.94
CA CYS A 153 9.15 -3.28 5.29
C CYS A 153 10.62 -3.71 5.51
N SER A 154 11.16 -4.64 4.71
CA SER A 154 12.49 -5.24 4.96
C SER A 154 13.60 -4.74 4.03
N ALA A 155 13.28 -4.17 2.86
CA ALA A 155 14.28 -3.65 1.92
C ALA A 155 15.08 -2.43 2.45
N LYS A 156 14.69 -1.86 3.60
CA LYS A 156 15.34 -0.67 4.20
C LYS A 156 16.32 -0.95 5.32
N LEU A 157 16.38 -2.17 5.83
CA LEU A 157 17.36 -2.50 6.89
C LEU A 157 18.76 -2.75 6.33
N SER A 158 18.89 -3.14 5.05
CA SER A 158 20.19 -3.33 4.40
C SER A 158 20.80 -2.03 3.86
N GLU A 159 19.99 -1.07 3.41
CA GLU A 159 20.49 0.24 2.93
C GLU A 159 20.92 1.17 4.08
N ALA A 160 20.38 1.00 5.29
CA ALA A 160 20.74 1.80 6.46
C ALA A 160 22.13 1.45 7.06
N VAL A 161 22.75 0.33 6.66
CA VAL A 161 24.04 -0.13 7.22
C VAL A 161 25.22 0.12 6.26
N ALA A 162 24.97 0.38 4.97
CA ALA A 162 26.02 0.39 3.95
C ALA A 162 26.52 1.79 3.53
N GLY A 163 26.01 2.89 4.08
CA GLY A 163 26.31 4.24 3.60
C GLY A 163 26.96 5.14 4.65
N ASN A 164 28.22 4.90 5.01
CA ASN A 164 29.01 5.87 5.78
C ASN A 164 30.38 6.10 5.12
N SER A 165 30.45 7.06 4.19
CA SER A 165 31.69 7.75 3.77
C SER A 165 31.37 9.06 3.00
N VAL A 166 31.57 10.18 3.71
CA VAL A 166 32.06 11.55 3.33
C VAL A 166 32.25 11.82 1.82
N SER A 167 31.83 12.93 1.16
CA SER A 167 31.97 14.37 1.46
C SER A 167 31.09 15.29 0.57
N GLY A 168 30.75 16.48 1.09
CA GLY A 168 30.87 17.77 0.38
C GLY A 168 29.85 18.19 -0.69
N GLY A 169 28.79 18.89 -0.28
CA GLY A 169 27.94 19.69 -1.17
C GLY A 169 26.58 19.97 -0.51
N GLY A 170 26.20 21.25 -0.35
CA GLY A 170 25.04 21.68 0.46
C GLY A 170 23.79 20.82 0.28
N SER A 171 23.50 19.97 1.28
CA SER A 171 22.37 19.06 1.23
C SER A 171 21.08 19.85 1.48
N ARG A 172 20.23 19.92 0.47
CA ARG A 172 18.83 20.31 0.63
C ARG A 172 18.22 19.30 1.61
N GLN A 173 18.05 19.69 2.88
CA GLN A 173 17.53 18.78 3.91
C GLN A 173 16.18 18.22 3.45
N ARG A 174 16.08 16.89 3.37
CA ARG A 174 14.82 16.21 3.13
C ARG A 174 14.02 16.21 4.42
N LEU A 175 12.83 16.81 4.40
CA LEU A 175 11.95 16.84 5.57
C LEU A 175 11.22 15.50 5.67
N GLN A 176 11.18 14.90 6.86
CA GLN A 176 10.39 13.70 7.10
C GLN A 176 8.96 14.06 7.48
N ARG A 177 7.99 13.33 6.93
CA ARG A 177 6.56 13.44 7.28
C ARG A 177 5.96 12.06 7.40
N LYS A 178 5.19 11.83 8.46
CA LYS A 178 4.38 10.62 8.64
C LYS A 178 2.93 10.94 8.32
N ILE A 179 2.32 10.15 7.47
CA ILE A 179 0.94 10.31 7.00
C ILE A 179 0.16 9.05 7.36
N ALA A 180 -1.08 9.19 7.80
CA ALA A 180 -1.98 8.04 7.99
C ALA A 180 -3.18 8.11 7.03
N VAL A 181 -3.53 6.98 6.42
CA VAL A 181 -4.72 6.82 5.58
C VAL A 181 -5.77 6.10 6.40
N LEU A 182 -6.90 6.77 6.67
CA LEU A 182 -7.99 6.30 7.53
C LEU A 182 -9.32 6.30 6.77
N GLY A 183 -10.24 5.44 7.17
CA GLY A 183 -11.52 5.26 6.48
C GLY A 183 -12.13 3.89 6.70
N PHE A 184 -13.39 3.74 6.31
CA PHE A 184 -14.14 2.49 6.45
C PHE A 184 -13.48 1.31 5.70
N MET A 185 -13.87 0.08 6.01
CA MET A 185 -13.37 -1.08 5.27
C MET A 185 -13.84 -1.04 3.80
N GLY A 186 -13.01 -1.55 2.89
CA GLY A 186 -13.35 -1.62 1.46
C GLY A 186 -13.37 -0.29 0.69
N VAL A 187 -13.07 0.86 1.31
CA VAL A 187 -13.09 2.18 0.62
C VAL A 187 -11.93 2.39 -0.36
N GLY A 188 -10.87 1.58 -0.27
CA GLY A 188 -9.73 1.61 -1.19
C GLY A 188 -8.49 2.35 -0.69
N LYS A 189 -8.29 2.46 0.64
CA LYS A 189 -7.08 3.04 1.27
C LYS A 189 -5.78 2.43 0.72
N SER A 190 -5.68 1.11 0.75
CA SER A 190 -4.54 0.38 0.22
C SER A 190 -4.40 0.53 -1.28
N ALA A 191 -5.52 0.51 -2.02
CA ALA A 191 -5.49 0.67 -3.47
C ALA A 191 -4.95 2.04 -3.89
N VAL A 192 -5.37 3.12 -3.22
CA VAL A 192 -4.84 4.48 -3.46
C VAL A 192 -3.38 4.57 -3.03
N THR A 193 -3.02 3.99 -1.89
CA THR A 193 -1.63 4.03 -1.38
C THR A 193 -0.68 3.29 -2.31
N ILE A 194 -1.03 2.08 -2.74
CA ILE A 194 -0.26 1.26 -3.68
C ILE A 194 -0.19 1.95 -5.04
N GLN A 195 -1.31 2.45 -5.57
CA GLN A 195 -1.30 3.18 -6.83
C GLN A 195 -0.38 4.42 -6.76
N PHE A 196 -0.40 5.12 -5.62
CA PHE A 196 0.50 6.25 -5.40
C PHE A 196 1.96 5.80 -5.30
N THR A 197 2.29 4.76 -4.54
CA THR A 197 3.67 4.41 -4.23
C THR A 197 4.33 3.58 -5.33
N GLU A 198 3.57 2.68 -5.95
CA GLU A 198 4.03 1.63 -6.86
C GLU A 198 3.51 1.81 -8.29
N GLY A 199 2.51 2.65 -8.52
CA GLY A 199 2.04 2.99 -9.88
C GLY A 199 1.22 1.89 -10.56
N HIS A 200 0.68 0.94 -9.81
CA HIS A 200 -0.27 -0.03 -10.34
C HIS A 200 -1.50 -0.22 -9.43
N PHE A 201 -2.58 -0.74 -10.03
CA PHE A 201 -3.79 -1.16 -9.34
C PHE A 201 -3.89 -2.69 -9.36
N ALA A 202 -4.04 -3.31 -8.19
CA ALA A 202 -4.20 -4.76 -8.06
C ALA A 202 -5.65 -5.11 -7.69
N GLU A 203 -6.30 -5.94 -8.50
CA GLU A 203 -7.72 -6.31 -8.35
C GLU A 203 -8.06 -7.35 -7.25
N PRO A 204 -7.18 -8.22 -6.74
CA PRO A 204 -7.57 -9.06 -5.60
C PRO A 204 -7.52 -8.26 -4.28
N TYR A 205 -8.69 -7.94 -3.73
CA TYR A 205 -8.84 -7.33 -2.41
C TYR A 205 -8.44 -8.32 -1.29
N SER A 206 -7.33 -8.04 -0.60
CA SER A 206 -6.97 -8.71 0.65
C SER A 206 -7.20 -7.74 1.81
N PRO A 207 -7.91 -8.11 2.90
CA PRO A 207 -8.10 -7.25 4.05
C PRO A 207 -6.76 -6.77 4.64
N THR A 208 -6.56 -5.46 4.67
CA THR A 208 -5.36 -4.81 5.21
C THR A 208 -5.34 -4.89 6.73
N ILE A 209 -4.19 -5.27 7.30
CA ILE A 209 -3.95 -5.21 8.74
C ILE A 209 -3.34 -3.84 9.08
N GLU A 210 -2.13 -3.58 8.59
CA GLU A 210 -1.46 -2.28 8.62
C GLU A 210 -0.17 -2.41 7.82
N ASN A 211 0.11 -1.47 6.91
CA ASN A 211 1.34 -1.43 6.12
C ASN A 211 1.92 -0.01 6.12
N THR A 212 3.25 0.11 6.07
CA THR A 212 3.92 1.40 5.91
C THR A 212 4.65 1.43 4.57
N PHE A 213 4.31 2.42 3.75
CA PHE A 213 4.96 2.69 2.47
C PHE A 213 5.84 3.92 2.60
N GLN A 214 6.83 4.09 1.72
CA GLN A 214 7.54 5.36 1.61
C GLN A 214 7.56 5.87 0.19
N LYS A 215 7.39 7.18 0.06
CA LYS A 215 7.56 7.88 -1.22
C LYS A 215 8.09 9.29 -0.97
N VAL A 216 8.94 9.77 -1.87
CA VAL A 216 9.35 11.17 -1.87
C VAL A 216 8.29 12.00 -2.58
N ILE A 217 7.79 13.03 -1.89
CA ILE A 217 6.84 14.00 -2.44
C ILE A 217 7.55 15.33 -2.62
N ARG A 218 7.44 15.92 -3.82
CA ARG A 218 7.95 17.26 -4.11
C ARG A 218 6.83 18.28 -4.00
N HIS A 219 7.00 19.28 -3.13
CA HIS A 219 6.07 20.39 -2.97
C HIS A 219 6.84 21.71 -2.81
N LYS A 220 6.50 22.73 -3.60
CA LYS A 220 7.17 24.06 -3.62
C LYS A 220 8.72 24.00 -3.66
N GLY A 221 9.27 23.02 -4.39
CA GLY A 221 10.72 22.81 -4.49
C GLY A 221 11.35 22.08 -3.30
N THR A 222 10.60 21.75 -2.26
CA THR A 222 11.06 20.95 -1.11
C THR A 222 10.74 19.47 -1.32
N GLU A 223 11.70 18.60 -0.98
CA GLU A 223 11.51 17.15 -0.98
C GLU A 223 11.11 16.66 0.41
N TYR A 224 9.95 16.01 0.48
CA TYR A 224 9.42 15.40 1.69
C TYR A 224 9.57 13.88 1.59
N GLN A 225 10.34 13.28 2.49
CA GLN A 225 10.38 11.83 2.65
C GLN A 225 9.17 11.42 3.49
N THR A 226 8.19 10.79 2.85
CA THR A 226 6.95 10.42 3.53
C THR A 226 6.94 8.97 3.97
N ASP A 227 6.57 8.71 5.22
CA ASP A 227 6.11 7.41 5.72
C ASP A 227 4.58 7.40 5.65
N ILE A 228 3.99 6.53 4.84
CA ILE A 228 2.56 6.46 4.60
C ILE A 228 2.02 5.20 5.28
N LEU A 229 1.29 5.39 6.37
CA LEU A 229 0.64 4.34 7.13
C LEU A 229 -0.73 4.02 6.51
N ASP A 230 -0.80 2.90 5.80
CA ASP A 230 -2.04 2.28 5.33
C ASP A 230 -2.63 1.43 6.45
N THR A 231 -3.87 1.73 6.85
CA THR A 231 -4.51 1.14 8.03
C THR A 231 -5.60 0.14 7.65
N ALA A 232 -5.92 -0.77 8.58
CA ALA A 232 -7.16 -1.53 8.51
C ALA A 232 -8.39 -0.62 8.44
N GLY A 233 -9.47 -1.10 7.80
CA GLY A 233 -10.75 -0.42 7.84
C GLY A 233 -11.29 -0.26 9.25
N GLN A 234 -11.65 0.98 9.59
CA GLN A 234 -12.30 1.31 10.85
C GLN A 234 -13.81 1.13 10.72
N ASP A 235 -14.47 0.64 11.77
CA ASP A 235 -15.93 0.59 11.87
C ASP A 235 -16.41 1.30 13.14
N GLU A 236 -17.73 1.37 13.33
CA GLU A 236 -18.36 2.06 14.46
C GLU A 236 -17.97 1.45 15.82
N TYR A 237 -17.80 0.12 15.89
CA TYR A 237 -17.54 -0.63 17.11
C TYR A 237 -16.05 -0.82 17.42
N GLN A 238 -15.16 -0.51 16.47
CA GLN A 238 -13.73 -0.58 16.67
C GLN A 238 -13.23 0.53 17.62
N ILE A 239 -12.41 0.10 18.57
CA ILE A 239 -11.65 0.99 19.46
C ILE A 239 -10.60 1.72 18.61
N PHE A 240 -10.60 3.05 18.65
CA PHE A 240 -9.60 3.84 17.95
C PHE A 240 -8.23 3.63 18.58
N HIS A 241 -7.29 3.10 17.81
CA HIS A 241 -5.95 2.83 18.33
C HIS A 241 -5.14 4.14 18.39
N THR A 242 -4.66 4.51 19.58
CA THR A 242 -3.84 5.71 19.84
C THR A 242 -2.58 5.81 18.99
N ARG A 243 -2.10 4.68 18.45
CA ARG A 243 -0.98 4.66 17.49
C ARG A 243 -1.27 5.40 16.19
N TYR A 244 -2.53 5.58 15.82
CA TYR A 244 -2.93 6.38 14.66
C TYR A 244 -2.90 7.87 14.96
N ALA A 245 -2.86 8.28 16.23
CA ALA A 245 -2.80 9.68 16.64
C ALA A 245 -1.34 10.15 16.90
N MET A 246 -0.50 9.27 17.47
CA MET A 246 0.84 9.66 17.93
C MET A 246 1.86 9.76 16.79
N GLY A 247 2.46 10.93 16.63
CA GLY A 247 3.58 11.16 15.70
C GLY A 247 3.19 11.18 14.22
N ILE A 248 1.90 11.26 13.90
CA ILE A 248 1.39 11.46 12.55
C ILE A 248 1.28 12.97 12.28
N HIS A 249 1.79 13.39 11.13
CA HIS A 249 1.87 14.80 10.73
C HIS A 249 0.66 15.23 9.90
N GLY A 250 0.01 14.29 9.20
CA GLY A 250 -1.18 14.57 8.41
C GLY A 250 -2.00 13.32 8.08
N TYR A 251 -3.28 13.52 7.78
CA TYR A 251 -4.25 12.45 7.61
C TYR A 251 -4.98 12.51 6.28
N ILE A 252 -5.19 11.36 5.66
CA ILE A 252 -6.12 11.19 4.55
C ILE A 252 -7.36 10.50 5.12
N LEU A 253 -8.50 11.20 5.11
CA LEU A 253 -9.79 10.63 5.51
C LEU A 253 -10.56 10.23 4.26
N MET A 254 -10.77 8.92 4.09
CA MET A 254 -11.28 8.36 2.84
C MET A 254 -12.60 7.63 3.02
N TYR A 255 -13.56 7.95 2.14
CA TYR A 255 -14.79 7.18 1.94
C TYR A 255 -14.87 6.69 0.48
N SER A 256 -15.87 5.86 0.18
CA SER A 256 -16.15 5.44 -1.19
C SER A 256 -17.43 6.09 -1.69
N VAL A 257 -17.43 6.65 -2.90
CA VAL A 257 -18.61 7.31 -3.48
C VAL A 257 -19.77 6.34 -3.71
N ILE A 258 -19.51 5.03 -3.74
CA ILE A 258 -20.49 3.95 -3.88
C ILE A 258 -20.94 3.37 -2.52
N SER A 259 -20.69 4.08 -1.42
CA SER A 259 -21.09 3.61 -0.09
C SER A 259 -21.39 4.77 0.84
N ARG A 260 -22.69 5.09 0.98
CA ARG A 260 -23.21 6.08 1.94
C ARG A 260 -22.72 5.80 3.35
N ARG A 261 -22.77 4.53 3.78
CA ARG A 261 -22.27 4.12 5.09
C ARG A 261 -20.81 4.53 5.31
N SER A 262 -19.95 4.39 4.30
CA SER A 262 -18.55 4.78 4.41
C SER A 262 -18.36 6.30 4.53
N PHE A 263 -19.25 7.08 3.92
CA PHE A 263 -19.29 8.54 4.02
C PHE A 263 -19.73 8.98 5.41
N ASP A 264 -20.80 8.43 5.95
CA ASP A 264 -21.27 8.77 7.30
C ASP A 264 -20.23 8.38 8.37
N MET A 265 -19.55 7.25 8.17
CA MET A 265 -18.48 6.78 9.06
C MET A 265 -17.24 7.67 9.07
N VAL A 266 -16.97 8.44 8.01
CA VAL A 266 -15.74 9.25 7.93
C VAL A 266 -15.71 10.36 8.98
N SER A 267 -16.86 10.94 9.30
CA SER A 267 -17.02 11.92 10.37
C SER A 267 -16.76 11.30 11.74
N THR A 268 -17.30 10.11 11.99
CA THR A 268 -17.05 9.37 13.25
C THR A 268 -15.56 9.04 13.42
N ILE A 269 -14.87 8.69 12.33
CA ILE A 269 -13.43 8.42 12.36
C ILE A 269 -12.64 9.70 12.67
N ARG A 270 -13.03 10.84 12.08
CA ARG A 270 -12.43 12.16 12.37
C ARG A 270 -12.59 12.52 13.84
N ASP A 271 -13.78 12.39 14.40
CA ASP A 271 -14.05 12.76 15.80
C ASP A 271 -13.26 11.88 16.78
N LYS A 272 -13.22 10.56 16.52
CA LYS A 272 -12.38 9.63 17.29
C LYS A 272 -10.90 10.03 17.24
N LEU A 273 -10.41 10.46 16.08
CA LEU A 273 -9.03 10.89 15.89
C LEU A 273 -8.73 12.21 16.62
N LEU A 274 -9.59 13.22 16.50
CA LEU A 274 -9.44 14.50 17.22
C LEU A 274 -9.38 14.29 18.73
N ASN A 275 -10.29 13.46 19.26
CA ASN A 275 -10.31 13.07 20.68
C ASN A 275 -9.02 12.34 21.10
N ALA A 276 -8.49 11.45 20.26
CA ALA A 276 -7.28 10.69 20.57
C ALA A 276 -6.00 11.56 20.51
N VAL A 277 -5.97 12.58 19.66
CA VAL A 277 -4.87 13.56 19.58
C VAL A 277 -5.01 14.62 20.69
N GLY A 278 -6.23 14.94 21.12
CA GLY A 278 -6.51 15.97 22.12
C GLY A 278 -6.48 17.38 21.53
N THR A 279 -6.96 17.56 20.29
CA THR A 279 -6.98 18.83 19.55
C THR A 279 -8.32 19.02 18.85
N GLU A 280 -8.66 20.28 18.54
CA GLU A 280 -9.84 20.63 17.74
C GLU A 280 -9.58 20.56 16.24
N ASP A 281 -8.32 20.60 15.82
CA ASP A 281 -7.92 20.53 14.42
C ASP A 281 -6.65 19.70 14.18
N ILE A 282 -6.60 19.08 13.00
CA ILE A 282 -5.50 18.26 12.50
C ILE A 282 -5.30 18.53 11.00
N PRO A 283 -4.07 18.49 10.46
CA PRO A 283 -3.86 18.58 9.02
C PRO A 283 -4.46 17.36 8.32
N HIS A 284 -5.51 17.55 7.53
CA HIS A 284 -6.14 16.44 6.81
C HIS A 284 -6.76 16.85 5.47
N VAL A 285 -7.04 15.84 4.65
CA VAL A 285 -7.76 15.97 3.36
C VAL A 285 -8.88 14.94 3.34
N LEU A 286 -10.07 15.35 2.90
CA LEU A 286 -11.21 14.45 2.67
C LEU A 286 -11.15 13.90 1.23
N VAL A 287 -11.32 12.58 1.09
CA VAL A 287 -11.21 11.90 -0.20
C VAL A 287 -12.42 10.99 -0.47
N GLY A 288 -13.14 11.27 -1.56
CA GLY A 288 -14.17 10.38 -2.12
C GLY A 288 -13.58 9.47 -3.17
N ASN A 289 -13.26 8.22 -2.82
CA ASN A 289 -12.61 7.27 -3.73
C ASN A 289 -13.63 6.44 -4.53
N LYS A 290 -13.13 5.80 -5.61
CA LYS A 290 -13.90 5.02 -6.59
C LYS A 290 -14.83 5.89 -7.45
N SER A 291 -14.40 7.11 -7.76
CA SER A 291 -15.16 8.04 -8.61
C SER A 291 -15.43 7.50 -10.02
N ASP A 292 -14.69 6.47 -10.43
CA ASP A 292 -14.89 5.74 -11.68
C ASP A 292 -16.20 4.95 -11.75
N LEU A 293 -16.79 4.59 -10.61
CA LEU A 293 -18.02 3.81 -10.53
C LEU A 293 -19.26 4.72 -10.56
N VAL A 294 -19.41 5.50 -11.64
CA VAL A 294 -20.45 6.54 -11.76
C VAL A 294 -21.87 5.98 -11.60
N HIS A 295 -22.14 4.78 -12.12
CA HIS A 295 -23.47 4.16 -12.08
C HIS A 295 -23.83 3.54 -10.73
N GLU A 296 -22.85 3.32 -9.85
CA GLU A 296 -23.04 2.77 -8.50
C GLU A 296 -22.97 3.86 -7.42
N ARG A 297 -22.91 5.13 -7.83
CA ARG A 297 -22.70 6.27 -6.93
C ARG A 297 -23.89 6.45 -5.98
N GLU A 298 -23.59 6.46 -4.69
CA GLU A 298 -24.53 6.74 -3.60
C GLU A 298 -24.29 8.13 -2.95
N VAL A 299 -23.09 8.69 -3.13
CA VAL A 299 -22.67 10.00 -2.56
C VAL A 299 -22.26 10.93 -3.69
N THR A 300 -22.92 12.08 -3.76
CA THR A 300 -22.62 13.10 -4.76
C THR A 300 -21.36 13.88 -4.43
N LYS A 301 -20.74 14.48 -5.45
CA LYS A 301 -19.54 15.29 -5.24
C LYS A 301 -19.85 16.52 -4.36
N GLU A 302 -21.06 17.06 -4.49
CA GLU A 302 -21.56 18.21 -3.75
C GLU A 302 -21.75 17.90 -2.26
N GLU A 303 -22.11 16.66 -1.90
CA GLU A 303 -22.14 16.22 -0.49
C GLU A 303 -20.74 16.13 0.10
N GLY A 304 -19.80 15.54 -0.65
CA GLY A 304 -18.40 15.48 -0.24
C GLY A 304 -17.78 16.86 -0.06
N GLN A 305 -18.06 17.77 -0.99
CA GLN A 305 -17.59 19.16 -0.93
C GLN A 305 -18.17 19.89 0.28
N ARG A 306 -19.50 19.80 0.51
CA ARG A 306 -20.14 20.41 1.68
C ARG A 306 -19.52 19.94 2.99
N LEU A 307 -19.30 18.64 3.15
CA LEU A 307 -18.66 18.11 4.36
C LEU A 307 -17.25 18.65 4.57
N ALA A 308 -16.47 18.80 3.50
CA ALA A 308 -15.13 19.36 3.58
C ALA A 308 -15.12 20.86 3.86
N ASP A 309 -16.09 21.60 3.31
CA ASP A 309 -16.29 23.02 3.59
C ASP A 309 -16.64 23.23 5.07
N ASP A 310 -17.52 22.39 5.63
CA ASP A 310 -17.88 22.39 7.06
C ASP A 310 -16.66 22.12 7.96
N TRP A 311 -15.70 21.32 7.49
CA TRP A 311 -14.46 21.02 8.19
C TRP A 311 -13.32 22.01 7.90
N GLY A 312 -13.48 22.89 6.90
CA GLY A 312 -12.44 23.81 6.45
C GLY A 312 -11.23 23.12 5.79
N VAL A 313 -11.42 21.96 5.15
CA VAL A 313 -10.33 21.16 4.56
C VAL A 313 -10.47 20.93 3.05
N PRO A 314 -9.38 20.58 2.33
CA PRO A 314 -9.48 20.23 0.93
C PRO A 314 -10.28 18.94 0.71
N PHE A 315 -11.04 18.91 -0.38
CA PHE A 315 -11.75 17.73 -0.87
C PHE A 315 -11.29 17.35 -2.27
N LEU A 316 -11.10 16.05 -2.50
CA LEU A 316 -10.88 15.48 -3.82
C LEU A 316 -11.68 14.19 -4.00
N GLU A 317 -12.19 13.99 -5.21
CA GLU A 317 -12.57 12.65 -5.64
C GLU A 317 -11.39 11.97 -6.32
N SER A 318 -11.21 10.66 -6.08
CA SER A 318 -10.12 9.88 -6.66
C SER A 318 -10.59 8.55 -7.21
N SER A 319 -9.78 8.01 -8.12
CA SER A 319 -9.90 6.64 -8.60
C SER A 319 -8.53 5.99 -8.56
N ALA A 320 -8.34 5.03 -7.64
CA ALA A 320 -7.16 4.18 -7.66
C ALA A 320 -7.05 3.42 -8.98
N LYS A 321 -8.17 2.94 -9.55
CA LYS A 321 -8.21 2.15 -10.78
C LYS A 321 -7.69 2.93 -11.99
N PHE A 322 -8.12 4.18 -12.15
CA PHE A 322 -7.72 5.05 -13.27
C PHE A 322 -6.63 6.07 -12.90
N ASN A 323 -5.98 5.90 -11.74
CA ASN A 323 -4.96 6.82 -11.23
C ASN A 323 -5.42 8.30 -11.20
N THR A 324 -6.71 8.54 -11.02
CA THR A 324 -7.29 9.89 -11.05
C THR A 324 -7.11 10.55 -9.69
N ASN A 325 -6.47 11.72 -9.66
CA ASN A 325 -6.18 12.52 -8.46
C ASN A 325 -5.37 11.81 -7.36
N VAL A 326 -4.81 10.63 -7.62
CA VAL A 326 -4.07 9.86 -6.61
C VAL A 326 -2.85 10.64 -6.11
N GLU A 327 -1.99 11.15 -6.99
CA GLU A 327 -0.84 11.97 -6.59
C GLU A 327 -1.25 13.30 -5.94
N GLU A 328 -2.34 13.91 -6.44
CA GLU A 328 -2.82 15.21 -5.95
C GLU A 328 -3.31 15.13 -4.50
N VAL A 329 -3.95 14.03 -4.10
CA VAL A 329 -4.36 13.80 -2.69
C VAL A 329 -3.17 13.95 -1.74
N PHE A 330 -2.04 13.30 -2.03
CA PHE A 330 -0.87 13.37 -1.15
C PHE A 330 -0.17 14.73 -1.22
N LYS A 331 -0.12 15.38 -2.39
CA LYS A 331 0.43 16.74 -2.52
C LYS A 331 -0.39 17.77 -1.74
N ARG A 332 -1.73 17.66 -1.78
CA ARG A 332 -2.64 18.53 -1.03
C ARG A 332 -2.49 18.34 0.47
N LEU A 333 -2.27 17.11 0.91
CA LEU A 333 -2.00 16.86 2.32
C LEU A 333 -0.70 17.52 2.77
N ILE A 334 0.40 17.37 2.00
CA ILE A 334 1.66 18.06 2.31
C ILE A 334 1.43 19.57 2.37
N ALA A 335 0.70 20.15 1.42
CA ALA A 335 0.38 21.57 1.48
C ALA A 335 -0.33 21.97 2.79
N GLN A 336 -1.26 21.13 3.28
CA GLN A 336 -1.93 21.37 4.55
C GLN A 336 -1.05 21.20 5.78
N THR A 337 -0.14 20.21 5.79
CA THR A 337 0.78 20.05 6.92
C THR A 337 1.72 21.23 7.08
N GLU A 338 2.09 21.89 5.97
CA GLU A 338 2.99 23.05 6.01
C GLU A 338 2.24 24.37 6.28
N ALA A 339 1.01 24.52 5.79
CA ALA A 339 0.19 25.71 6.07
C ALA A 339 -0.05 25.92 7.58
N GLY A 340 -0.25 24.83 8.33
CA GLY A 340 -0.38 24.90 9.79
C GLY A 340 0.93 25.23 10.54
N GLN A 341 2.10 25.03 9.92
CA GLN A 341 3.41 25.29 10.56
C GLN A 341 3.87 26.75 10.40
N ASP A 342 3.51 27.42 9.30
CA ASP A 342 3.88 28.81 9.07
C ASP A 342 3.13 29.79 10.01
N ASN A 343 1.91 29.45 10.44
CA ASN A 343 1.17 30.24 11.44
C ASN A 343 1.75 30.14 12.87
N GLY A 344 2.70 29.23 13.13
CA GLY A 344 3.38 29.07 14.43
C GLY A 344 4.74 29.75 14.53
N LYS A 345 5.21 30.43 13.47
CA LYS A 345 6.49 31.15 13.42
C LYS A 345 6.32 32.68 13.41
N GLY A 346 5.20 33.19 13.92
CA GLY A 346 5.02 34.61 14.27
C GLY A 346 5.33 34.83 15.74
N ASP A 347 6.39 35.60 16.00
CA ASP A 347 6.76 36.22 17.29
C ASP A 347 6.88 35.34 18.54
N LYS A 348 8.11 34.89 18.80
CA LYS A 348 8.67 34.91 20.15
C LYS A 348 10.08 35.52 20.12
N ASN A 349 10.15 36.81 19.80
CA ASN A 349 11.21 37.65 20.34
C ASN A 349 10.83 38.00 21.79
N CYS A 350 11.00 37.05 22.71
CA CYS A 350 10.90 37.34 24.13
C CYS A 350 12.29 37.75 24.61
N THR A 351 12.58 39.04 24.44
CA THR A 351 13.69 39.72 25.09
C THR A 351 13.30 40.02 26.54
N VAL A 352 14.27 39.85 27.45
CA VAL A 352 14.37 40.37 28.84
C VAL A 352 13.33 39.80 29.86
N CYS A 353 13.63 39.55 31.14
CA CYS A 353 14.74 39.90 32.04
C CYS A 353 15.09 38.73 32.96
#